data_AF-A0A0Q7TLP7-F1
#
_entry.id   AF-A0A0Q7TLP7-F1
#
_cell.length_a   1.000
_cell.length_b   1.000
_cell.length_c   1.000
_cell.angle_alpha   90.00
_cell.angle_beta   90.00
_cell.angle_gamma   90.00
#
_symmetry.space_group_name_H-M   'P 1'
#
loop_
_entity.id
_entity.type
_entity.pdbx_description
1 polymer ?
#
loop_
_entity_poly.entity_id
_entity_poly.type
_entity_poly.pdbx_seq_one_letter_code
_entity_poly.pdbx_strand_id
1 'polypeptide(L)'
;MTLLLHIDGFDISKCSLLDRKFVLAELFEGAKPPLMYSEHLEVDGKDMYRDACRLKLEGVVSKLVTGTYQSGRSNNWSETTCRNRKAFAGIAYKGNKFDGIYLGRREDGSISYAGKVEHGFSADLQRDLETKAKTLLMPRQVLKPPIKKPKARWLI
;
A
#
# COMPACT_ATOMS: atom_id res chain seq x y z
N MET A 1 0.02 3.57 14.52
CA MET A 1 1.47 3.61 14.77
C MET A 1 1.72 4.27 16.13
N THR A 2 1.49 3.56 17.23
CA THR A 2 1.68 4.14 18.58
C THR A 2 2.75 3.33 19.30
N LEU A 3 3.79 4.02 19.77
CA LEU A 3 4.96 3.43 20.39
C LEU A 3 5.41 4.30 21.54
N LEU A 4 5.47 3.74 22.74
CA LEU A 4 6.04 4.41 23.90
C LEU A 4 7.57 4.28 23.84
N LEU A 5 8.26 5.43 23.89
CA LEU A 5 9.72 5.51 23.86
C LEU A 5 10.28 6.10 25.14
N HIS A 6 9.54 7.01 25.76
CA HIS A 6 9.89 7.62 27.04
C HIS A 6 8.66 7.72 27.92
N ILE A 7 8.85 7.58 29.22
CA ILE A 7 7.84 7.77 30.25
C ILE A 7 8.52 8.40 31.47
N ASP A 8 7.96 9.47 32.02
CA ASP A 8 8.44 10.15 33.24
C ASP A 8 9.96 10.42 33.27
N GLY A 9 10.52 10.80 32.12
CA GLY A 9 11.95 11.10 31.97
C GLY A 9 12.87 9.89 31.73
N PHE A 10 12.34 8.67 31.73
CA PHE A 10 13.08 7.44 31.44
C PHE A 10 12.97 7.04 29.97
N ASP A 11 14.11 6.78 29.33
CA ASP A 11 14.17 6.15 28.00
C ASP A 11 13.90 4.65 28.12
N ILE A 12 12.77 4.19 27.58
CA ILE A 12 12.39 2.78 27.55
C ILE A 12 12.56 2.18 26.15
N SER A 13 13.19 2.88 25.20
CA SER A 13 13.38 2.40 23.81
C SER A 13 14.11 1.06 23.70
N LYS A 14 14.92 0.71 24.71
CA LYS A 14 15.65 -0.57 24.81
C LYS A 14 14.85 -1.70 25.45
N CYS A 15 13.67 -1.43 26.00
CA CYS A 15 12.75 -2.48 26.47
C CYS A 15 12.13 -3.22 25.27
N SER A 16 11.60 -4.41 25.52
CA SER A 16 10.90 -5.19 24.49
C SER A 16 9.67 -4.42 23.97
N LEU A 17 9.18 -4.77 22.78
CA LEU A 17 7.95 -4.16 22.27
C LEU A 17 6.77 -4.50 23.19
N LEU A 18 6.72 -5.72 23.72
CA LEU A 18 5.64 -6.18 24.58
C LEU A 18 5.55 -5.38 25.87
N ASP A 19 6.67 -5.18 26.56
CA ASP A 19 6.70 -4.41 27.81
C ASP A 19 6.25 -2.97 27.57
N ARG A 20 6.72 -2.36 26.48
CA ARG A 20 6.32 -0.98 26.11
C ARG A 20 4.84 -0.90 25.73
N LYS A 21 4.28 -1.97 25.15
CA LYS A 21 2.86 -2.06 24.81
C LYS A 21 1.98 -2.24 26.05
N PHE A 22 2.45 -2.99 27.04
CA PHE A 22 1.80 -3.16 28.34
C PHE A 22 1.70 -1.81 29.06
N VAL A 23 2.82 -1.11 29.26
CA VAL A 23 2.84 0.21 29.90
C VAL A 23 1.98 1.23 29.12
N LEU A 24 2.05 1.21 27.78
CA LEU A 24 1.21 2.10 26.97
C LEU A 24 -0.29 1.80 27.12
N ALA A 25 -0.68 0.54 27.32
CA ALA A 25 -2.08 0.20 27.54
C ALA A 25 -2.58 0.73 28.89
N GLU A 26 -1.79 0.57 29.95
CA GLU A 26 -2.08 1.13 31.28
C GLU A 26 -2.23 2.65 31.23
N LEU A 27 -1.33 3.36 30.52
CA LEU A 27 -1.42 4.81 30.32
C LEU A 27 -2.67 5.26 29.55
N PHE A 28 -3.26 4.38 28.76
CA PHE A 28 -4.47 4.66 27.97
C PHE A 28 -5.76 4.20 28.68
N GLU A 29 -5.68 3.64 29.89
CA GLU A 29 -6.87 3.34 30.68
C GLU A 29 -7.68 4.62 30.94
N GLY A 30 -8.96 4.61 30.56
CA GLY A 30 -9.83 5.78 30.70
C GLY A 30 -9.55 6.93 29.73
N ALA A 31 -8.64 6.74 28.75
CA ALA A 31 -8.42 7.72 27.70
C ALA A 31 -9.71 8.00 26.92
N LYS A 32 -9.96 9.28 26.64
CA LYS A 32 -11.11 9.75 25.86
C LYS A 32 -10.65 10.29 24.52
N PRO A 33 -11.55 10.37 23.52
CA PRO A 33 -11.26 11.04 22.26
C PRO A 33 -10.62 12.43 22.48
N PRO A 34 -9.64 12.82 21.64
CA PRO A 34 -9.25 12.19 20.38
C PRO A 34 -8.19 11.08 20.52
N LEU A 35 -7.77 10.73 21.73
CA LEU A 35 -6.74 9.70 21.94
C LEU A 35 -7.34 8.30 21.81
N MET A 36 -6.70 7.44 21.01
CA MET A 36 -7.06 6.04 20.87
C MET A 36 -5.83 5.14 20.93
N TYR A 37 -5.98 4.02 21.64
CA TYR A 37 -4.98 2.97 21.68
C TYR A 37 -5.06 2.12 20.41
N SER A 38 -3.93 1.95 19.72
CA SER A 38 -3.82 1.05 18.57
C SER A 38 -3.51 -0.35 19.06
N GLU A 39 -4.55 -1.17 19.19
CA GLU A 39 -4.45 -2.55 19.66
C GLU A 39 -3.63 -3.44 18.71
N HIS A 40 -3.17 -4.58 19.22
CA HIS A 40 -2.39 -5.57 18.49
C HIS A 40 -2.95 -6.97 18.76
N LEU A 41 -2.71 -7.89 17.83
CA LEU A 41 -3.15 -9.28 17.95
C LEU A 41 -1.93 -10.20 17.86
N GLU A 42 -1.83 -11.13 18.79
CA GLU A 42 -0.81 -12.19 18.82
C GLU A 42 -1.34 -13.44 18.09
N VAL A 43 -1.51 -13.30 16.77
CA VAL A 43 -2.08 -14.34 15.90
C VAL A 43 -1.14 -14.65 14.74
N ASP A 44 -1.43 -15.73 14.01
CA ASP A 44 -0.67 -16.04 12.79
C ASP A 44 -0.78 -14.89 11.77
N GLY A 45 0.38 -14.46 11.28
CA GLY A 45 0.47 -13.31 10.39
C GLY A 45 -0.19 -13.51 9.02
N LYS A 46 -0.26 -14.76 8.51
CA LYS A 46 -0.92 -15.05 7.23
C LYS A 46 -2.43 -14.95 7.36
N ASP A 47 -2.98 -15.46 8.46
CA ASP A 47 -4.40 -15.36 8.76
C ASP A 47 -4.81 -13.89 8.95
N MET A 48 -4.04 -13.14 9.75
CA MET A 48 -4.26 -11.69 9.95
C MET A 48 -4.19 -10.91 8.63
N TYR A 49 -3.21 -11.21 7.78
CA TYR A 49 -3.10 -10.59 6.46
C TYR A 49 -4.31 -10.92 5.57
N ARG A 50 -4.73 -12.18 5.50
CA ARG A 50 -5.91 -12.61 4.74
C ARG A 50 -7.15 -11.82 5.19
N ASP A 51 -7.34 -11.73 6.50
CA ASP A 51 -8.50 -11.06 7.08
C ASP A 51 -8.46 -9.54 6.89
N ALA A 52 -7.29 -8.91 7.07
CA ALA A 52 -7.08 -7.49 6.76
C ALA A 52 -7.46 -7.17 5.30
N CYS A 53 -7.01 -8.01 4.35
CA CYS A 53 -7.35 -7.80 2.95
C CYS A 53 -8.81 -8.07 2.64
N ARG A 54 -9.44 -9.06 3.29
CA ARG A 54 -10.89 -9.32 3.17
C ARG A 54 -11.71 -8.13 3.67
N LEU A 55 -11.24 -7.47 4.73
CA LEU A 55 -11.85 -6.26 5.30
C LEU A 55 -11.51 -4.97 4.53
N LYS A 56 -10.82 -5.07 3.39
CA LYS A 56 -10.40 -3.92 2.57
C LYS A 56 -9.51 -2.92 3.33
N LEU A 57 -8.76 -3.38 4.33
CA LEU A 57 -7.71 -2.59 4.96
C LEU A 57 -6.48 -2.54 4.06
N GLU A 58 -5.58 -1.58 4.32
CA GLU A 58 -4.35 -1.40 3.53
C GLU A 58 -3.41 -2.60 3.62
N GLY A 59 -3.34 -3.26 4.78
CA GLY A 59 -2.39 -4.32 5.04
C GLY A 59 -2.21 -4.58 6.52
N VAL A 60 -1.09 -5.23 6.85
CA VAL A 60 -0.68 -5.54 8.23
C VAL A 60 0.73 -5.04 8.50
N VAL A 61 0.97 -4.60 9.72
CA VAL A 61 2.30 -4.24 10.24
C VAL A 61 2.66 -5.26 11.30
N SER A 62 3.62 -6.14 10.98
CA SER A 62 4.13 -7.14 11.91
C SER A 62 5.35 -6.60 12.62
N LYS A 63 5.41 -6.76 13.95
CA LYS A 63 6.52 -6.27 14.77
C LYS A 63 7.02 -7.39 15.68
N LEU A 64 8.33 -7.47 15.86
CA LEU A 64 8.94 -8.47 16.72
C LEU A 64 8.63 -8.16 18.19
N VAL A 65 8.00 -9.10 18.89
CA VAL A 65 7.56 -8.96 20.29
C VAL A 65 8.73 -8.60 21.22
N THR A 66 9.87 -9.26 21.03
CA THR A 66 11.12 -9.00 21.77
C THR A 66 11.92 -7.83 21.21
N GLY A 67 11.44 -7.17 20.15
CA GLY A 67 12.14 -6.12 19.43
C GLY A 67 12.24 -4.81 20.20
N THR A 68 13.46 -4.33 20.37
CA THR A 68 13.73 -2.97 20.85
C THR A 68 13.42 -1.94 19.77
N TYR A 69 13.19 -0.69 20.16
CA TYR A 69 13.10 0.39 19.19
C TYR A 69 14.48 0.78 18.68
N GLN A 70 14.58 0.95 17.36
CA GLN A 70 15.77 1.38 16.67
C GLN A 70 15.37 2.46 15.68
N SER A 71 16.03 3.62 15.75
CA SER A 71 15.86 4.65 14.74
C SER A 71 16.48 4.19 13.43
N GLY A 72 15.80 4.46 12.31
CA GLY A 72 16.24 4.06 10.98
C GLY A 72 15.79 2.66 10.56
N ARG A 73 16.53 2.06 9.62
CA ARG A 73 16.17 0.76 9.03
C ARG A 73 16.46 -0.37 10.01
N SER A 74 15.45 -1.15 10.34
CA SER A 74 15.57 -2.34 11.19
C SER A 74 14.72 -3.49 10.64
N ASN A 75 15.06 -4.71 11.05
CA ASN A 75 14.27 -5.92 10.75
C ASN A 75 13.26 -6.25 11.86
N ASN A 76 13.09 -5.35 12.85
CA ASN A 76 12.17 -5.55 13.97
C ASN A 76 10.70 -5.34 13.58
N TRP A 77 10.45 -4.91 12.35
CA TRP A 77 9.12 -4.77 11.80
C TRP A 77 9.11 -4.98 10.29
N SER A 78 7.96 -5.40 9.78
CA SER A 78 7.71 -5.55 8.36
C SER A 78 6.28 -5.15 8.05
N GLU A 79 6.09 -4.51 6.89
CA GLU A 79 4.77 -4.12 6.40
C GLU A 79 4.41 -5.01 5.22
N THR A 80 3.20 -5.57 5.28
CA THR A 80 2.65 -6.37 4.17
C THR A 80 1.36 -5.72 3.71
N THR A 81 1.40 -5.06 2.56
CA THR A 81 0.25 -4.37 1.98
C THR A 81 -0.62 -5.33 1.16
N CYS A 82 -1.93 -5.17 1.27
CA CYS A 82 -2.92 -5.88 0.48
C CYS A 82 -2.80 -5.48 -0.99
N ARG A 83 -2.03 -6.26 -1.75
CA ARG A 83 -1.84 -5.99 -3.18
C ARG A 83 -3.06 -6.44 -3.97
N ASN A 84 -3.86 -5.48 -4.41
CA ASN A 84 -4.93 -5.76 -5.36
C ASN A 84 -4.35 -5.86 -6.78
N ARG A 85 -3.81 -7.04 -7.14
CA ARG A 85 -3.22 -7.32 -8.47
C ARG A 85 -4.28 -7.60 -9.54
N LYS A 86 -5.35 -6.83 -9.58
CA LYS A 86 -6.38 -6.91 -10.63
C LYS A 86 -6.43 -5.60 -11.41
N ALA A 87 -5.26 -5.18 -11.86
CA ALA A 87 -5.10 -3.99 -12.68
C ALA A 87 -4.97 -4.38 -14.15
N PHE A 88 -5.79 -3.76 -14.97
CA PHE A 88 -5.58 -3.62 -16.41
C PHE A 88 -4.81 -2.31 -16.65
N ALA A 89 -4.01 -2.23 -17.71
CA ALA A 89 -3.18 -1.04 -17.95
C ALA A 89 -3.32 -0.54 -19.40
N GLY A 90 -3.44 0.76 -19.60
CA GLY A 90 -3.26 1.44 -20.88
C GLY A 90 -2.17 2.50 -20.75
N ILE A 91 -1.43 2.82 -21.83
CA ILE A 91 -0.37 3.84 -21.76
C ILE A 91 -0.92 5.22 -22.10
N ALA A 92 -0.57 6.20 -21.27
CA ALA A 92 -0.87 7.60 -21.46
C ALA A 92 0.28 8.32 -22.17
N TYR A 93 -0.06 9.16 -23.16
CA TYR A 93 0.90 10.01 -23.85
C TYR A 93 0.48 11.49 -23.78
N LYS A 94 1.49 12.38 -23.68
CA LYS A 94 1.36 13.82 -23.87
C LYS A 94 2.18 14.23 -25.08
N GLY A 95 1.52 14.29 -26.25
CA GLY A 95 2.22 14.37 -27.54
C GLY A 95 2.88 13.04 -27.86
N ASN A 96 4.17 13.04 -28.18
CA ASN A 96 4.98 11.82 -28.41
C ASN A 96 5.75 11.36 -27.17
N LYS A 97 5.52 11.97 -25.99
CA LYS A 97 6.22 11.61 -24.75
C LYS A 97 5.32 10.75 -23.86
N PHE A 98 5.92 9.72 -23.27
CA PHE A 98 5.31 8.95 -22.19
C PHE A 98 4.89 9.88 -21.05
N ASP A 99 3.63 9.77 -20.64
CA ASP A 99 3.01 10.65 -19.62
C ASP A 99 2.46 9.84 -18.45
N GLY A 100 2.62 8.51 -18.46
CA GLY A 100 2.20 7.61 -17.39
C GLY A 100 1.40 6.40 -17.89
N ILE A 101 0.86 5.63 -16.96
CA ILE A 101 0.01 4.48 -17.22
C ILE A 101 -1.39 4.73 -16.65
N TYR A 102 -2.41 4.62 -17.48
CA TYR A 102 -3.80 4.53 -17.04
C TYR A 102 -4.08 3.14 -16.50
N LEU A 103 -4.63 3.07 -15.28
CA LEU A 103 -5.03 1.83 -14.64
C LEU A 103 -6.53 1.62 -14.85
N GLY A 104 -6.91 0.38 -15.11
CA GLY A 104 -8.27 -0.11 -15.03
C GLY A 104 -8.38 -1.19 -13.95
N ARG A 105 -9.54 -1.32 -13.32
CA ARG A 105 -9.85 -2.38 -12.36
C ARG A 105 -10.91 -3.28 -12.95
N ARG A 106 -10.70 -4.60 -12.89
CA ARG A 106 -11.71 -5.55 -13.36
C ARG A 106 -12.75 -5.81 -12.26
N GLU A 107 -14.00 -5.48 -12.55
CA GLU A 107 -15.16 -5.71 -11.67
C GLU A 107 -16.33 -6.22 -12.51
N ASP A 108 -16.96 -7.31 -12.05
CA ASP A 108 -18.17 -7.88 -12.65
C ASP A 108 -18.07 -8.12 -14.16
N GLY A 109 -16.90 -8.61 -14.61
CA GLY A 109 -16.61 -8.88 -16.02
C GLY A 109 -16.35 -7.63 -16.88
N SER A 110 -16.44 -6.44 -16.30
CA SER A 110 -16.13 -5.16 -16.91
C SER A 110 -14.80 -4.60 -16.38
N ILE A 111 -14.23 -3.60 -17.05
CA ILE A 111 -13.02 -2.92 -16.60
C ILE A 111 -13.36 -1.45 -16.37
N SER A 112 -13.34 -0.98 -15.13
CA SER A 112 -13.59 0.43 -14.78
C SER A 112 -12.28 1.20 -14.67
N TYR A 113 -12.29 2.52 -14.90
CA TYR A 113 -11.10 3.35 -14.73
C TYR A 113 -10.68 3.42 -13.25
N ALA A 114 -9.41 3.17 -12.96
CA ALA A 114 -8.87 3.09 -11.60
C ALA A 114 -7.79 4.13 -11.29
N GLY A 115 -7.48 5.03 -12.22
CA GLY A 115 -6.53 6.13 -12.01
C GLY A 115 -5.38 6.16 -13.01
N LYS A 116 -4.38 7.00 -12.74
CA LYS A 116 -3.17 7.15 -13.57
C LYS A 116 -1.95 7.16 -12.67
N VAL A 117 -0.91 6.43 -13.06
CA VAL A 117 0.40 6.45 -12.41
C VAL A 117 1.35 7.23 -13.31
N GLU A 118 1.89 8.34 -12.81
CA GLU A 118 2.73 9.27 -13.59
C GLU A 118 4.22 9.18 -13.22
N HIS A 119 4.54 8.54 -12.10
CA HIS A 119 5.89 8.46 -11.53
C HIS A 119 6.32 7.01 -11.27
N GLY A 120 7.61 6.80 -11.01
CA GLY A 120 8.18 5.47 -10.74
C GLY A 120 8.66 4.72 -11.98
N PHE A 121 8.69 5.38 -13.15
CA PHE A 121 9.18 4.79 -14.40
C PHE A 121 10.55 5.34 -14.75
N SER A 122 11.61 4.52 -14.59
CA SER A 122 12.94 4.85 -15.12
C SER A 122 12.91 4.92 -16.66
N ALA A 123 13.89 5.58 -17.26
CA ALA A 123 13.97 5.68 -18.72
C ALA A 123 14.04 4.31 -19.41
N ASP A 124 14.71 3.34 -18.79
CA ASP A 124 14.77 1.96 -19.29
C ASP A 124 13.42 1.26 -19.18
N LEU A 125 12.71 1.44 -18.06
CA LEU A 125 11.38 0.87 -17.87
C LEU A 125 10.37 1.48 -18.86
N GLN A 126 10.46 2.78 -19.15
CA GLN A 126 9.62 3.42 -20.17
C GLN A 126 9.87 2.82 -21.56
N ARG A 127 11.13 2.63 -21.96
CA ARG A 127 11.48 2.01 -23.25
C ARG A 127 10.97 0.57 -23.37
N ASP A 128 11.12 -0.23 -22.31
CA ASP A 128 10.61 -1.61 -22.29
C ASP A 128 9.07 -1.64 -22.39
N LEU A 129 8.38 -0.79 -21.64
CA LEU A 129 6.93 -0.65 -21.69
C LEU A 129 6.45 -0.24 -23.08
N GLU A 130 7.08 0.74 -23.72
CA GLU A 130 6.73 1.18 -25.07
C GLU A 130 6.94 0.09 -26.12
N THR A 131 7.97 -0.74 -25.94
CA THR A 131 8.26 -1.86 -26.85
C THR A 131 7.19 -2.93 -26.75
N LYS A 132 6.84 -3.34 -25.52
CA LYS A 132 5.76 -4.30 -25.25
C LYS A 132 4.39 -3.75 -25.64
N ALA A 133 4.17 -2.45 -25.50
CA ALA A 133 2.92 -1.81 -25.88
C ALA A 133 2.61 -1.96 -27.36
N LYS A 134 3.62 -1.88 -28.24
CA LYS A 134 3.41 -1.99 -29.70
C LYS A 134 2.72 -3.29 -30.10
N THR A 135 2.94 -4.39 -29.39
CA THR A 135 2.34 -5.69 -29.69
C THR A 135 0.96 -5.88 -29.08
N LEU A 136 0.53 -4.98 -28.17
CA LEU A 136 -0.71 -5.08 -27.40
C LEU A 136 -1.70 -3.95 -27.74
N LEU A 137 -1.42 -3.14 -28.76
CA LEU A 137 -2.25 -1.98 -29.12
C LEU A 137 -3.67 -2.39 -29.53
N MET A 138 -4.65 -1.74 -28.89
CA MET A 138 -6.06 -1.83 -29.29
C MET A 138 -6.57 -0.52 -29.89
N PRO A 139 -7.43 -0.58 -30.92
CA PRO A 139 -8.00 0.62 -31.56
C PRO A 139 -9.08 1.31 -30.72
N ARG A 140 -9.65 0.64 -29.71
CA ARG A 140 -10.72 1.17 -28.86
C ARG A 140 -10.45 0.89 -27.39
N GLN A 141 -10.98 1.74 -26.51
CA GLN A 141 -10.86 1.55 -25.07
C GLN A 141 -11.68 0.35 -24.59
N VAL A 142 -11.11 -0.45 -23.68
CA VAL A 142 -11.79 -1.58 -23.02
C VAL A 142 -12.54 -1.13 -21.77
N LEU A 143 -12.34 0.13 -21.35
CA LEU A 143 -12.95 0.68 -20.14
C LEU A 143 -14.48 0.86 -20.27
N LYS A 144 -15.18 0.51 -19.20
CA LYS A 144 -16.62 0.65 -19.00
C LYS A 144 -16.87 1.31 -17.62
N PRO A 145 -17.52 2.49 -17.55
CA PRO A 145 -17.91 3.34 -18.68
C PRO A 145 -16.68 3.93 -19.40
N PRO A 146 -16.82 4.32 -20.68
CA PRO A 146 -15.71 4.91 -21.42
C PRO A 146 -15.34 6.28 -20.84
N ILE A 147 -14.03 6.56 -20.74
CA ILE A 147 -13.52 7.86 -20.31
C ILE A 147 -13.07 8.70 -21.51
N LYS A 148 -13.23 10.02 -21.41
CA LYS A 148 -12.75 10.97 -22.43
C LYS A 148 -11.25 11.22 -22.24
N LYS A 149 -10.41 10.32 -22.76
CA LYS A 149 -8.94 10.48 -22.82
C LYS A 149 -8.46 10.30 -24.27
N PRO A 150 -8.62 11.31 -25.14
CA PRO A 150 -8.37 11.19 -26.58
C PRO A 150 -6.90 10.94 -26.96
N LYS A 151 -5.97 11.05 -26.00
CA LYS A 151 -4.52 10.88 -26.20
C LYS A 151 -3.97 9.57 -25.62
N ALA A 152 -4.85 8.68 -25.14
CA ALA A 152 -4.45 7.39 -24.57
C ALA A 152 -4.27 6.32 -25.67
N ARG A 153 -3.25 5.45 -25.52
CA ARG A 153 -3.16 4.20 -26.28
C ARG A 153 -3.57 3.06 -25.36
N TRP A 154 -4.63 2.36 -25.74
CA TRP A 154 -5.17 1.26 -24.94
C TRP A 154 -4.42 -0.04 -25.27
N LEU A 155 -4.00 -0.75 -24.22
CA LEU A 155 -3.35 -2.05 -24.31
C LEU A 155 -4.27 -3.13 -23.75
N ILE A 156 -4.04 -4.41 -24.05
CA ILE A 156 -4.72 -5.55 -23.41
C ILE A 156 -3.83 -6.30 -22.42
#